data_AF-A0A9P9Q383-F1
#
_entry.id   AF-A0A9P9Q383-F1
#
_cell.length_a   1.000
_cell.length_b   1.000
_cell.length_c   1.000
_cell.angle_alpha   90.00
_cell.angle_beta   90.00
_cell.angle_gamma   90.00
#
_symmetry.space_group_name_H-M   'P 1'
#
loop_
_entity.id
_entity.type
_entity.pdbx_description
1 polymer ?
#
loop_
_entity_poly.entity_id
_entity_poly.type
_entity_poly.pdbx_seq_one_letter_code
_entity_poly.pdbx_strand_id
1 'polypeptide(L)'
;MPKEKNYNPVQDHKKQEKQKQLKKQKANLQAQRNEKLARRNPNRIQRDIDNLKEADENGSIRPHERQRLSELEKDLAAVQKAREALGDKAPFFKPERRHEDGGDRGGRGGHRGGRGSVLGKRTRDGQRKEEDSSDTDADVRSIPMPRDTPPPIPRRSNRSASAQDAAAESEPKKAQIVYEAAPEVRNFLKEATKFMPTAVANKMKLAKGEGRLLEPDEFDKLQNEGYMEMKKSKEEQDPELEALMRSHGTSAMVDAEQAVEEAVKEAEYEMMAAEAAGDIKNMSSEASLAENTLRHVEIEEVEDEDM
;
A
#
# COMPACT_ATOMS: atom_id res chain seq x y z
N MET A 1 -15.29 37.30 -19.74
CA MET A 1 -14.50 37.98 -18.69
C MET A 1 -14.13 36.96 -17.62
N PRO A 2 -12.86 36.57 -17.50
CA PRO A 2 -12.44 35.61 -16.48
C PRO A 2 -12.65 36.23 -15.10
N LYS A 3 -13.49 35.58 -14.28
CA LYS A 3 -13.81 36.00 -12.91
C LYS A 3 -12.50 36.21 -12.15
N GLU A 4 -12.22 37.44 -11.75
CA GLU A 4 -11.07 37.79 -10.92
C GLU A 4 -11.11 36.90 -9.68
N LYS A 5 -10.13 36.00 -9.56
CA LYS A 5 -10.02 35.13 -8.40
C LYS A 5 -9.86 36.06 -7.20
N ASN A 6 -10.85 36.06 -6.30
CA ASN A 6 -10.78 36.76 -5.02
C ASN A 6 -9.47 36.38 -4.32
N TYR A 7 -8.47 37.25 -4.44
CA TYR A 7 -7.13 37.05 -3.92
C TYR A 7 -7.19 37.45 -2.45
N ASN A 8 -7.39 36.47 -1.58
CA ASN A 8 -7.33 36.71 -0.15
C ASN A 8 -5.85 36.66 0.28
N PRO A 9 -5.20 37.80 0.54
CA PRO A 9 -3.76 37.85 0.79
C PRO A 9 -3.33 37.00 1.98
N VAL A 10 -4.22 36.83 2.97
CA VAL A 10 -3.98 35.98 4.15
C VAL A 10 -3.94 34.50 3.79
N GLN A 11 -4.82 34.06 2.87
CA GLN A 11 -4.84 32.68 2.42
C GLN A 11 -3.62 32.36 1.55
N ASP A 12 -3.16 33.30 0.74
CA ASP A 12 -2.00 33.08 -0.11
C ASP A 12 -0.69 33.06 0.71
N HIS A 13 -0.59 33.87 1.77
CA HIS A 13 0.49 33.75 2.74
C HIS A 13 0.51 32.36 3.40
N LYS A 14 -0.64 31.87 3.90
CA LYS A 14 -0.75 30.52 4.50
C LYS A 14 -0.42 29.40 3.50
N LYS A 15 -0.84 29.52 2.23
CA LYS A 15 -0.49 28.57 1.17
C LYS A 15 1.00 28.60 0.88
N GLN A 16 1.63 29.76 0.80
CA GLN A 16 3.06 29.90 0.61
C GLN A 16 3.84 29.32 1.79
N GLU A 17 3.41 29.54 3.03
CA GLU A 17 4.00 28.93 4.22
C GLU A 17 3.87 27.41 4.19
N LYS A 18 2.69 26.87 3.89
CA LYS A 18 2.48 25.42 3.75
C LYS A 18 3.33 24.84 2.63
N GLN A 19 3.45 25.51 1.48
CA GLN A 19 4.34 25.09 0.41
C GLN A 19 5.81 25.10 0.84
N LYS A 20 6.26 26.14 1.55
CA LYS A 20 7.62 26.20 2.13
C LYS A 20 7.85 25.07 3.13
N GLN A 21 6.87 24.78 4.00
CA GLN A 21 6.94 23.67 4.94
C GLN A 21 7.01 22.32 4.22
N LEU A 22 6.18 22.09 3.21
CA LEU A 22 6.21 20.87 2.39
C LEU A 22 7.54 20.71 1.64
N LYS A 23 8.10 21.80 1.10
CA LYS A 23 9.42 21.79 0.47
C LYS A 23 10.51 21.42 1.48
N LYS A 24 10.48 21.99 2.68
CA LYS A 24 11.40 21.62 3.78
C LYS A 24 11.25 20.15 4.18
N GLN A 25 10.02 19.67 4.35
CA GLN A 25 9.76 18.26 4.67
C GLN A 25 10.24 17.31 3.57
N LYS A 26 9.99 17.62 2.30
CA LYS A 26 10.49 16.84 1.16
C LYS A 26 12.03 16.85 1.10
N ALA A 27 12.65 18.00 1.32
CA ALA A 27 14.11 18.11 1.37
C ALA A 27 14.70 17.28 2.52
N ASN A 28 14.07 17.30 3.70
CA ASN A 28 14.49 16.48 4.85
C ASN A 28 14.36 14.97 4.55
N LEU A 29 13.24 14.54 3.96
CA LEU A 29 13.06 13.14 3.56
C LEU A 29 14.08 12.71 2.49
N GLN A 30 14.38 13.58 1.53
CA GLN A 30 15.42 13.34 0.53
C GLN A 30 16.80 13.26 1.18
N ALA A 31 17.13 14.15 2.11
CA ALA A 31 18.39 14.10 2.86
C ALA A 31 18.52 12.79 3.66
N GLN A 32 17.46 12.36 4.36
CA GLN A 32 17.42 11.08 5.07
C GLN A 32 17.58 9.89 4.12
N ARG A 33 16.96 9.94 2.94
CA ARG A 33 17.12 8.90 1.91
C ARG A 33 18.56 8.86 1.37
N ASN A 34 19.14 10.02 1.07
CA ASN A 34 20.52 10.14 0.59
C ASN A 34 21.51 9.65 1.64
N GLU A 35 21.30 9.97 2.92
CA GLU A 35 22.13 9.46 4.01
C GLU A 35 22.05 7.93 4.12
N LYS A 36 20.84 7.36 4.07
CA LYS A 36 20.64 5.91 4.09
C LYS A 36 21.31 5.21 2.90
N LEU A 37 21.21 5.79 1.70
CA LEU A 37 21.85 5.25 0.50
C LEU A 37 23.37 5.41 0.55
N ALA A 38 23.89 6.57 0.98
CA ALA A 38 25.33 6.81 1.09
C ALA A 38 26.01 5.86 2.10
N ARG A 39 25.29 5.41 3.14
CA ARG A 39 25.75 4.37 4.07
C ARG A 39 25.92 2.99 3.45
N ARG A 40 25.39 2.72 2.25
CA ARG A 40 25.67 1.48 1.52
C ARG A 40 27.07 1.54 0.92
N ASN A 41 27.75 0.39 0.88
CA ASN A 41 29.13 0.30 0.39
C ASN A 41 29.13 0.13 -1.14
N PRO A 42 29.59 1.13 -1.92
CA PRO A 42 29.60 1.07 -3.38
C PRO A 42 30.54 -0.03 -3.90
N ASN A 43 31.68 -0.25 -3.24
CA ASN A 43 32.66 -1.26 -3.65
C ASN A 43 32.10 -2.69 -3.53
N ARG A 44 31.20 -2.92 -2.56
CA ARG A 44 30.54 -4.22 -2.40
C ARG A 44 29.54 -4.47 -3.52
N ILE A 45 28.71 -3.46 -3.84
CA ILE A 45 27.71 -3.54 -4.91
C ILE A 45 28.41 -3.76 -6.25
N GLN A 46 29.53 -3.07 -6.50
CA GLN A 46 30.34 -3.26 -7.71
C GLN A 46 30.78 -4.72 -7.86
N ARG A 47 31.33 -5.34 -6.81
CA ARG A 47 31.75 -6.75 -6.88
C ARG A 47 30.59 -7.70 -7.13
N ASP A 48 29.45 -7.47 -6.51
CA ASP A 48 28.27 -8.30 -6.75
C ASP A 48 27.79 -8.17 -8.21
N ILE A 49 27.90 -6.96 -8.80
CA ILE A 49 27.64 -6.73 -10.23
C ILE A 49 28.67 -7.46 -11.09
N ASP A 50 29.96 -7.33 -10.79
CA ASP A 50 31.03 -7.95 -11.56
C ASP A 50 30.86 -9.49 -11.55
N ASN A 51 30.61 -10.09 -10.39
CA ASN A 51 30.35 -11.52 -10.26
C ASN A 51 29.12 -11.98 -11.08
N LEU A 52 28.04 -11.19 -11.08
CA LEU A 52 26.84 -11.52 -11.86
C LEU A 52 27.04 -11.29 -13.37
N LYS A 53 27.82 -10.28 -13.76
CA LYS A 53 28.18 -10.03 -15.16
C LYS A 53 29.07 -11.15 -15.69
N GLU A 54 30.09 -11.56 -14.92
CA GLU A 54 30.90 -12.74 -15.23
C GLU A 54 30.03 -14.00 -15.35
N ALA A 55 29.01 -14.17 -14.50
CA ALA A 55 28.08 -15.29 -14.60
C ALA A 55 27.18 -15.23 -15.86
N ASP A 56 26.77 -14.04 -16.30
CA ASP A 56 25.99 -13.83 -17.54
C ASP A 56 26.86 -14.06 -18.78
N GLU A 57 28.11 -13.58 -18.78
CA GLU A 57 29.10 -13.85 -19.82
C GLU A 57 29.40 -15.35 -19.96
N ASN A 58 29.50 -16.05 -18.83
CA ASN A 58 29.66 -17.50 -18.78
C ASN A 58 28.36 -18.28 -19.10
N GLY A 59 27.24 -17.59 -19.34
CA GLY A 59 25.93 -18.21 -19.68
C GLY A 59 25.26 -18.97 -18.53
N SER A 60 25.75 -18.81 -17.30
CA SER A 60 25.30 -19.53 -16.10
C SER A 60 24.22 -18.81 -15.30
N ILE A 61 23.79 -17.61 -15.74
CA ILE A 61 22.90 -16.75 -14.97
C ILE A 61 21.43 -17.21 -14.99
N ARG A 62 20.77 -17.11 -13.85
CA ARG A 62 19.33 -17.37 -13.72
C ARG A 62 18.49 -16.12 -14.00
N PRO A 63 17.19 -16.24 -14.35
CA PRO A 63 16.33 -15.07 -14.59
C PRO A 63 16.24 -14.10 -13.41
N HIS A 64 16.20 -14.62 -12.18
CA HIS A 64 16.18 -13.78 -10.97
C HIS A 64 17.55 -13.10 -10.71
N GLU A 65 18.64 -13.70 -11.15
CA GLU A 65 19.98 -13.11 -11.06
C GLU A 65 20.14 -11.96 -12.07
N ARG A 66 19.53 -12.06 -13.26
CA ARG A 66 19.44 -10.93 -14.20
C ARG A 66 18.63 -9.76 -13.64
N GLN A 67 17.51 -10.05 -12.98
CA GLN A 67 16.74 -9.02 -12.27
C GLN A 67 17.59 -8.37 -11.18
N ARG A 68 18.27 -9.18 -10.37
CA ARG A 68 19.18 -8.71 -9.32
C ARG A 68 20.34 -7.87 -9.87
N LEU A 69 20.91 -8.25 -11.01
CA LEU A 69 21.93 -7.45 -11.71
C LEU A 69 21.37 -6.06 -12.02
N SER A 70 20.18 -5.98 -12.64
CA SER A 70 19.54 -4.71 -12.98
C SER A 70 19.20 -3.85 -11.76
N GLU A 71 18.88 -4.47 -10.62
CA GLU A 71 18.64 -3.79 -9.35
C GLU A 71 19.93 -3.25 -8.75
N LEU A 72 21.00 -4.04 -8.74
CA LEU A 72 22.31 -3.64 -8.22
C LEU A 72 22.92 -2.50 -9.03
N GLU A 73 22.77 -2.50 -10.36
CA GLU A 73 23.21 -1.39 -11.22
C GLU A 73 22.50 -0.08 -10.88
N LYS A 74 21.18 -0.14 -10.67
CA LYS A 74 20.38 1.03 -10.23
C LYS A 74 20.79 1.48 -8.83
N ASP A 75 21.03 0.53 -7.91
CA ASP A 75 21.46 0.82 -6.55
C ASP A 75 22.85 1.46 -6.51
N LEU A 76 23.78 1.01 -7.34
CA LEU A 76 25.10 1.62 -7.48
C LEU A 76 24.95 3.08 -7.89
N ALA A 77 24.22 3.36 -8.97
CA ALA A 77 24.00 4.71 -9.47
C ALA A 77 23.31 5.60 -8.41
N ALA A 78 22.32 5.05 -7.69
CA ALA A 78 21.64 5.76 -6.60
C ALA A 78 22.58 6.06 -5.42
N VAL A 79 23.46 5.12 -5.05
CA VAL A 79 24.45 5.29 -3.98
C VAL A 79 25.51 6.33 -4.36
N GLN A 80 26.00 6.31 -5.60
CA GLN A 80 26.93 7.33 -6.10
C GLN A 80 26.29 8.73 -6.08
N LYS A 81 25.09 8.86 -6.64
CA LYS A 81 24.34 10.14 -6.61
C LYS A 81 24.06 10.63 -5.19
N ALA A 82 23.71 9.73 -4.29
CA ALA A 82 23.48 10.07 -2.88
C ALA A 82 24.76 10.51 -2.18
N ARG A 83 25.91 9.90 -2.50
CA ARG A 83 27.23 10.30 -1.99
C ARG A 83 27.66 11.65 -2.53
N GLU A 84 27.49 11.90 -3.82
CA GLU A 84 27.77 13.21 -4.43
C GLU A 84 26.92 14.31 -3.80
N ALA A 85 25.62 14.06 -3.59
CA ALA A 85 24.73 15.01 -2.93
C ALA A 85 25.10 15.28 -1.46
N LEU A 86 25.77 14.33 -0.81
CA LEU A 86 26.17 14.41 0.60
C LEU A 86 27.64 14.87 0.77
N GLY A 87 28.43 14.81 -0.31
CA GLY A 87 29.83 15.27 -0.40
C GLY A 87 30.71 14.63 0.67
N ASP A 88 31.46 15.46 1.38
CA ASP A 88 32.41 15.06 2.43
C ASP A 88 31.75 14.43 3.67
N LYS A 89 30.42 14.58 3.83
CA LYS A 89 29.70 13.94 4.93
C LYS A 89 29.53 12.43 4.71
N ALA A 90 29.87 11.92 3.52
CA ALA A 90 29.58 10.55 3.14
C ALA A 90 30.56 9.58 3.81
N PRO A 91 30.09 8.42 4.30
CA PRO A 91 30.98 7.45 4.89
C PRO A 91 31.94 6.88 3.84
N PHE A 92 33.24 7.02 4.13
CA PHE A 92 34.32 6.44 3.34
C PHE A 92 34.50 4.97 3.70
N PHE A 93 34.27 4.08 2.72
CA PHE A 93 34.54 2.66 2.87
C PHE A 93 35.95 2.39 2.37
N LYS A 94 36.82 1.92 3.27
CA LYS A 94 38.14 1.44 2.86
C LYS A 94 37.95 0.23 1.94
N PRO A 95 38.65 0.14 0.81
CA PRO A 95 38.64 -1.06 0.00
C PRO A 95 39.07 -2.22 0.89
N GLU A 96 38.31 -3.31 0.83
CA GLU A 96 38.63 -4.53 1.59
C GLU A 96 40.01 -4.96 1.14
N ARG A 97 40.98 -4.97 2.06
CA ARG A 97 42.34 -5.39 1.76
C ARG A 97 42.24 -6.84 1.30
N ARG A 98 42.45 -7.06 0.00
CA ARG A 98 42.56 -8.40 -0.56
C ARG A 98 43.68 -9.07 0.22
N HIS A 99 43.37 -10.15 0.93
CA HIS A 99 44.29 -10.94 1.74
C HIS A 99 45.27 -11.73 0.85
N GLU A 100 45.77 -11.09 -0.21
CA GLU A 100 46.63 -11.68 -1.23
C GLU A 100 48.05 -11.11 -1.16
N ASP A 101 48.24 -9.98 -0.47
CA ASP A 101 49.56 -9.40 -0.19
C ASP A 101 49.83 -9.38 1.33
N GLY A 102 50.05 -10.59 1.85
CA GLY A 102 50.56 -10.85 3.19
C GLY A 102 52.00 -11.35 3.16
N GLY A 103 52.79 -10.87 2.20
CA GLY A 103 54.24 -11.00 2.22
C GLY A 103 54.84 -10.02 3.22
N ASP A 104 55.49 -10.57 4.25
CA ASP A 104 56.67 -9.99 4.88
C ASP A 104 56.68 -8.48 5.19
N ARG A 105 56.02 -8.09 6.29
CA ARG A 105 56.46 -6.96 7.11
C ARG A 105 56.46 -7.36 8.58
N GLY A 106 57.59 -7.88 9.02
CA GLY A 106 57.88 -8.17 10.41
C GLY A 106 57.93 -6.91 11.30
N GLY A 107 57.82 -7.18 12.60
CA GLY A 107 58.46 -6.38 13.65
C GLY A 107 57.58 -5.34 14.34
N ARG A 108 56.90 -5.74 15.42
CA ARG A 108 57.18 -5.28 16.81
C ARG A 108 56.00 -5.55 17.75
N GLY A 109 56.19 -6.53 18.64
CA GLY A 109 55.61 -6.56 19.98
C GLY A 109 54.17 -7.06 20.12
N GLY A 110 54.01 -8.28 20.63
CA GLY A 110 52.71 -8.75 21.13
C GLY A 110 52.63 -10.25 21.30
N HIS A 111 53.33 -10.77 22.31
CA HIS A 111 53.14 -12.14 22.77
C HIS A 111 51.68 -12.41 23.16
N ARG A 112 51.26 -13.66 22.87
CA ARG A 112 50.07 -14.39 23.38
C ARG A 112 48.71 -14.07 22.76
N GLY A 113 48.28 -15.01 21.91
CA GLY A 113 46.94 -15.60 21.96
C GLY A 113 45.80 -14.74 21.40
N GLY A 114 45.26 -15.14 20.25
CA GLY A 114 43.96 -14.58 19.83
C GLY A 114 43.64 -14.72 18.34
N ARG A 115 43.87 -15.88 17.74
CA ARG A 115 43.19 -16.19 16.47
C ARG A 115 41.70 -16.37 16.76
N GLY A 116 40.88 -15.45 16.28
CA GLY A 116 39.44 -15.62 16.15
C GLY A 116 38.65 -15.36 17.44
N SER A 117 38.34 -14.09 17.68
CA SER A 117 37.28 -13.67 18.61
C SER A 117 35.88 -14.00 18.06
N VAL A 118 35.66 -15.27 17.71
CA VAL A 118 34.34 -15.83 17.48
C VAL A 118 33.74 -16.07 18.86
N LEU A 119 32.81 -15.20 19.23
CA LEU A 119 31.87 -15.34 20.35
C LEU A 119 32.52 -15.66 21.71
N GLY A 120 32.62 -14.62 22.53
CA GLY A 120 33.05 -14.70 23.92
C GLY A 120 32.15 -15.58 24.79
N LYS A 121 32.43 -16.88 24.79
CA LYS A 121 32.02 -17.85 25.79
C LYS A 121 33.15 -18.86 25.95
N ARG A 122 33.72 -18.91 27.15
CA ARG A 122 34.75 -19.84 27.66
C ARG A 122 36.19 -19.34 27.59
N THR A 123 36.50 -18.32 28.39
CA THR A 123 37.76 -18.38 29.15
C THR A 123 37.58 -19.46 30.22
N ARG A 124 38.57 -20.37 30.31
CA ARG A 124 38.59 -21.53 31.21
C ARG A 124 38.79 -21.14 32.67
N ASP A 125 39.15 -19.88 32.94
CA ASP A 125 39.39 -19.38 34.28
C ASP A 125 38.18 -18.57 34.74
N GLY A 126 37.27 -19.27 35.42
CA GLY A 126 36.00 -18.77 35.95
C GLY A 126 36.16 -17.83 37.15
N GLN A 127 36.87 -16.72 36.98
CA GLN A 127 36.88 -15.64 37.97
C GLN A 127 35.91 -14.54 37.50
N ARG A 128 34.61 -14.79 37.68
CA ARG A 128 33.64 -13.69 37.75
C ARG A 128 33.78 -13.09 39.14
N LYS A 129 34.28 -11.86 39.19
CA LYS A 129 34.26 -10.99 40.35
C LYS A 129 32.80 -10.83 40.76
N GLU A 130 32.39 -11.49 41.84
CA GLU A 130 31.06 -11.34 42.42
C GLU A 130 31.03 -10.00 43.14
N GLU A 131 30.64 -8.95 42.41
CA GLU A 131 30.27 -7.68 43.02
C GLU A 131 28.82 -7.84 43.50
N ASP A 132 28.73 -8.04 44.82
CA ASP A 132 27.53 -8.12 45.64
C ASP A 132 26.63 -6.91 45.38
N SER A 133 25.52 -7.14 44.69
CA SER A 133 24.52 -6.12 44.38
C SER A 133 23.14 -6.71 44.67
N SER A 134 22.87 -7.02 45.94
CA SER A 134 21.52 -7.27 46.43
C SER A 134 20.94 -6.00 47.04
N ASP A 135 19.99 -5.40 46.33
CA ASP A 135 19.25 -4.17 46.65
C ASP A 135 18.20 -4.38 47.76
N THR A 136 18.48 -5.29 48.71
CA THR A 136 17.56 -5.73 49.76
C THR A 136 18.19 -5.53 51.13
N ASP A 137 17.41 -5.03 52.09
CA ASP A 137 17.86 -4.79 53.47
C ASP A 137 18.47 -6.04 54.13
N ALA A 138 19.46 -5.83 55.01
CA ALA A 138 20.22 -6.91 55.66
C ALA A 138 19.32 -7.90 56.43
N ASP A 139 18.21 -7.44 57.01
CA ASP A 139 17.27 -8.27 57.77
C ASP A 139 16.51 -9.25 56.86
N VAL A 140 16.15 -8.83 55.65
CA VAL A 140 15.47 -9.67 54.64
C VAL A 140 16.42 -10.76 54.11
N ARG A 141 17.72 -10.47 54.07
CA ARG A 141 18.76 -11.40 53.63
C ARG A 141 18.96 -12.59 54.58
N SER A 142 18.62 -12.42 55.86
CA SER A 142 18.79 -13.43 56.90
C SER A 142 17.63 -14.42 57.01
N ILE A 143 16.50 -14.13 56.36
CA ILE A 143 15.33 -15.01 56.35
C ILE A 143 15.71 -16.30 55.60
N PRO A 144 15.65 -17.48 56.25
CA PRO A 144 16.00 -18.73 55.61
C PRO A 144 15.00 -19.06 54.50
N MET A 145 15.51 -19.32 53.31
CA MET A 145 14.69 -19.72 52.17
C MET A 145 14.06 -21.11 52.41
N PRO A 146 12.80 -21.33 52.01
CA PRO A 146 12.20 -22.66 52.05
C PRO A 146 12.97 -23.63 51.15
N ARG A 147 13.04 -24.90 51.56
CA ARG A 147 13.88 -25.94 50.92
C ARG A 147 13.59 -26.20 49.43
N ASP A 148 12.42 -25.78 48.94
CA ASP A 148 11.97 -25.98 47.56
C ASP A 148 12.17 -24.76 46.65
N THR A 149 12.99 -23.77 47.03
CA THR A 149 13.30 -22.66 46.12
C THR A 149 14.28 -23.13 45.05
N PRO A 150 13.89 -23.24 43.78
CA PRO A 150 14.80 -23.65 42.72
C PRO A 150 15.98 -22.68 42.62
N PRO A 151 17.15 -23.15 42.15
CA PRO A 151 18.33 -22.30 42.04
C PRO A 151 18.04 -21.05 41.19
N PRO A 152 18.60 -19.88 41.56
CA PRO A 152 18.30 -18.62 40.88
C PRO A 152 18.72 -18.68 39.41
N ILE A 153 17.78 -18.33 38.53
CA ILE A 153 18.02 -18.27 37.07
C ILE A 153 19.15 -17.26 36.81
N PRO A 154 20.21 -17.62 36.05
CA PRO A 154 21.31 -16.72 35.80
C PRO A 154 20.83 -15.47 35.06
N ARG A 155 21.07 -14.29 35.65
CA ARG A 155 20.72 -13.02 35.03
C ARG A 155 21.50 -12.88 33.72
N ARG A 156 20.75 -12.73 32.63
CA ARG A 156 21.29 -12.39 31.32
C ARG A 156 21.86 -10.98 31.44
N SER A 157 23.17 -10.82 31.22
CA SER A 157 23.84 -9.52 31.22
C SER A 157 23.25 -8.68 30.07
N ASN A 158 22.22 -7.89 30.34
CA ASN A 158 21.81 -6.82 29.45
C ASN A 158 22.96 -5.83 29.40
N ARG A 159 23.73 -5.87 28.31
CA ARG A 159 24.74 -4.86 27.99
C ARG A 159 24.02 -3.55 27.74
N SER A 160 24.22 -2.60 28.64
CA SER A 160 24.39 -1.16 28.39
C SER A 160 23.71 -0.62 27.12
N ALA A 161 22.48 -0.14 27.24
CA ALA A 161 22.04 1.00 26.45
C ALA A 161 22.49 2.25 27.22
N SER A 162 23.53 2.89 26.70
CA SER A 162 24.13 4.11 27.21
C SER A 162 23.11 5.24 27.24
N ALA A 163 23.05 5.91 28.39
CA ALA A 163 22.50 7.25 28.56
C ALA A 163 23.21 8.23 27.62
N GLN A 164 22.46 8.90 26.75
CA GLN A 164 22.46 10.35 26.53
C GLN A 164 21.51 10.69 25.38
N ASP A 165 20.64 11.67 25.66
CA ASP A 165 19.77 12.44 24.77
C ASP A 165 18.59 11.72 24.08
N ALA A 166 17.46 11.72 24.77
CA ALA A 166 16.16 11.85 24.13
C ALA A 166 15.23 12.68 25.02
N ALA A 167 14.82 13.83 24.50
CA ALA A 167 13.76 14.67 25.04
C ALA A 167 12.53 13.83 25.35
N ALA A 168 11.93 14.08 26.51
CA ALA A 168 10.72 13.43 26.97
C ALA A 168 9.55 13.68 26.01
N GLU A 169 9.28 12.72 25.14
CA GLU A 169 7.96 12.53 24.53
C GLU A 169 7.12 11.68 25.49
N SER A 170 5.93 12.18 25.81
CA SER A 170 4.99 11.60 26.76
C SER A 170 4.59 10.17 26.37
N GLU A 171 4.96 9.18 27.19
CA GLU A 171 4.43 7.83 27.07
C GLU A 171 2.90 7.85 27.27
N PRO A 172 2.11 7.22 26.37
CA PRO A 172 0.66 7.13 26.55
C PRO A 172 0.36 6.30 27.80
N LYS A 173 -0.50 6.84 28.68
CA LYS A 173 -0.94 6.20 29.93
C LYS A 173 -1.39 4.77 29.64
N LYS A 174 -0.80 3.81 30.36
CA LYS A 174 -1.14 2.39 30.31
C LYS A 174 -2.63 2.25 30.66
N ALA A 175 -3.42 1.67 29.75
CA ALA A 175 -4.84 1.45 29.96
C ALA A 175 -5.04 0.46 31.14
N GLN A 176 -5.66 0.91 32.20
CA GLN A 176 -6.05 0.07 33.33
C GLN A 176 -7.27 -0.74 32.91
N ILE A 177 -7.07 -2.02 32.62
CA ILE A 177 -8.15 -2.93 32.24
C ILE A 177 -8.92 -3.29 33.52
N VAL A 178 -10.16 -2.83 33.63
CA VAL A 178 -11.12 -3.28 34.64
C VAL A 178 -11.82 -4.50 34.06
N TYR A 179 -11.82 -5.61 34.81
CA TYR A 179 -12.51 -6.83 34.39
C TYR A 179 -14.02 -6.65 34.53
N GLU A 180 -14.69 -6.30 33.44
CA GLU A 180 -16.15 -6.41 33.33
C GLU A 180 -16.53 -7.81 32.87
N ALA A 181 -17.52 -8.42 33.52
CA ALA A 181 -17.95 -9.80 33.26
C ALA A 181 -18.88 -9.92 32.02
N ALA A 182 -18.95 -8.89 31.17
CA ALA A 182 -19.78 -8.90 29.98
C ALA A 182 -19.09 -9.70 28.84
N PRO A 183 -19.81 -10.58 28.12
CA PRO A 183 -19.22 -11.30 26.99
C PRO A 183 -18.87 -10.34 25.85
N GLU A 184 -17.63 -10.40 25.37
CA GLU A 184 -17.16 -9.61 24.22
C GLU A 184 -17.72 -10.19 22.91
N VAL A 185 -18.75 -9.56 22.34
CA VAL A 185 -19.29 -9.95 21.04
C VAL A 185 -18.38 -9.45 19.92
N ARG A 186 -17.68 -10.38 19.26
CA ARG A 186 -16.78 -10.08 18.15
C ARG A 186 -17.55 -9.76 16.88
N ASN A 187 -17.22 -8.64 16.27
CA ASN A 187 -17.74 -8.29 14.95
C ASN A 187 -17.00 -9.07 13.88
N PHE A 188 -17.52 -10.25 13.51
CA PHE A 188 -16.88 -11.13 12.52
C PHE A 188 -16.64 -10.46 11.17
N LEU A 189 -17.48 -9.51 10.75
CA LEU A 189 -17.25 -8.73 9.52
C LEU A 189 -15.97 -7.89 9.60
N LYS A 190 -15.70 -7.26 10.74
CA LYS A 190 -14.48 -6.46 10.94
C LYS A 190 -13.24 -7.37 11.05
N GLU A 191 -13.39 -8.56 11.61
CA GLU A 191 -12.30 -9.53 11.68
C GLU A 191 -12.00 -10.15 10.31
N ALA A 192 -13.04 -10.46 9.53
CA ALA A 192 -12.93 -10.97 8.16
C ALA A 192 -12.09 -10.04 7.27
N THR A 193 -12.27 -8.72 7.40
CA THR A 193 -11.45 -7.76 6.64
C THR A 193 -9.95 -7.81 6.97
N LYS A 194 -9.55 -8.35 8.13
CA LYS A 194 -8.13 -8.57 8.48
C LYS A 194 -7.52 -9.76 7.74
N PHE A 195 -8.34 -10.69 7.25
CA PHE A 195 -7.90 -11.85 6.48
C PHE A 195 -7.76 -11.57 4.98
N MET A 196 -8.10 -10.37 4.51
CA MET A 196 -7.87 -9.98 3.12
C MET A 196 -6.38 -9.76 2.86
N PRO A 197 -5.82 -10.25 1.73
CA PRO A 197 -4.47 -9.93 1.32
C PRO A 197 -4.25 -8.42 1.24
N THR A 198 -3.08 -7.95 1.67
CA THR A 198 -2.74 -6.52 1.72
C THR A 198 -2.84 -5.85 0.35
N ALA A 199 -2.53 -6.57 -0.74
CA ALA A 199 -2.67 -6.09 -2.10
C ALA A 199 -4.12 -5.72 -2.45
N VAL A 200 -5.08 -6.59 -2.12
CA VAL A 200 -6.51 -6.35 -2.37
C VAL A 200 -7.03 -5.26 -1.44
N ALA A 201 -6.62 -5.27 -0.16
CA ALA A 201 -7.00 -4.21 0.79
C ALA A 201 -6.52 -2.82 0.34
N ASN A 202 -5.30 -2.72 -0.20
CA ASN A 202 -4.77 -1.46 -0.73
C ASN A 202 -5.52 -1.02 -1.98
N LYS A 203 -5.81 -1.94 -2.91
CA LYS A 203 -6.62 -1.67 -4.10
C LYS A 203 -8.03 -1.18 -3.75
N MET A 204 -8.68 -1.82 -2.77
CA MET A 204 -9.98 -1.41 -2.26
C MET A 204 -9.96 -0.02 -1.62
N LYS A 205 -8.88 0.35 -0.92
CA LYS A 205 -8.70 1.71 -0.38
C LYS A 205 -8.49 2.75 -1.47
N LEU A 206 -7.67 2.45 -2.48
CA LEU A 206 -7.45 3.34 -3.63
C LEU A 206 -8.73 3.56 -4.43
N ALA A 207 -9.51 2.51 -4.64
CA ALA A 207 -10.79 2.59 -5.34
C ALA A 207 -11.89 3.26 -4.50
N LYS A 208 -11.78 3.26 -3.15
CA LYS A 208 -12.56 4.15 -2.26
C LYS A 208 -12.09 5.61 -2.28
N GLY A 209 -11.04 5.93 -3.05
CA GLY A 209 -10.50 7.28 -3.18
C GLY A 209 -9.46 7.67 -2.11
N GLU A 210 -9.04 6.73 -1.26
CA GLU A 210 -7.99 6.95 -0.27
C GLU A 210 -6.61 6.75 -0.93
N GLY A 211 -6.09 7.81 -1.56
CA GLY A 211 -4.73 7.84 -2.10
C GLY A 211 -4.67 8.23 -3.58
N ARG A 212 -3.79 7.57 -4.34
CA ARG A 212 -3.72 7.74 -5.80
C ARG A 212 -4.97 7.12 -6.44
N LEU A 213 -5.54 7.79 -7.43
CA LEU A 213 -6.66 7.24 -8.20
C LEU A 213 -6.23 5.92 -8.86
N LEU A 214 -7.02 4.87 -8.67
CA LEU A 214 -6.79 3.56 -9.27
C LEU A 214 -6.94 3.67 -10.80
N GLU A 215 -6.08 2.98 -11.55
CA GLU A 215 -6.16 2.97 -13.01
C GLU A 215 -7.44 2.24 -13.45
N PRO A 216 -8.14 2.70 -14.52
CA PRO A 216 -9.43 2.17 -14.92
C PRO A 216 -9.38 0.65 -15.19
N ASP A 217 -8.33 0.16 -15.85
CA ASP A 217 -8.17 -1.28 -16.13
C ASP A 217 -8.01 -2.13 -14.85
N GLU A 218 -7.46 -1.57 -13.78
CA GLU A 218 -7.33 -2.25 -12.49
C GLU A 218 -8.63 -2.22 -11.69
N PHE A 219 -9.43 -1.17 -11.88
CA PHE A 219 -10.77 -1.05 -11.31
C PHE A 219 -11.72 -2.08 -11.94
N ASP A 220 -11.70 -2.22 -13.26
CA ASP A 220 -12.50 -3.22 -13.98
C ASP A 220 -12.15 -4.64 -13.55
N LYS A 221 -10.86 -4.94 -13.29
CA LYS A 221 -10.45 -6.24 -12.71
C LYS A 221 -11.04 -6.47 -11.33
N LEU A 222 -11.02 -5.46 -10.45
CA LEU A 222 -11.63 -5.58 -9.12
C LEU A 222 -13.15 -5.72 -9.17
N GLN A 223 -13.79 -5.11 -10.17
CA GLN A 223 -15.23 -5.31 -10.43
C GLN A 223 -15.50 -6.73 -10.92
N ASN A 224 -14.74 -7.22 -11.90
CA ASN A 224 -14.88 -8.58 -12.44
C ASN A 224 -14.59 -9.66 -11.41
N GLU A 225 -13.62 -9.42 -10.52
CA GLU A 225 -13.29 -10.30 -9.39
C GLU A 225 -14.30 -10.20 -8.24
N GLY A 226 -15.30 -9.30 -8.32
CA GLY A 226 -16.37 -9.16 -7.33
C GLY A 226 -15.96 -8.47 -6.03
N TYR A 227 -14.77 -7.87 -5.97
CA TYR A 227 -14.32 -7.12 -4.79
C TYR A 227 -14.97 -5.74 -4.71
N MET A 228 -15.35 -5.17 -5.86
CA MET A 228 -16.18 -3.97 -5.91
C MET A 228 -17.60 -4.35 -6.31
N GLU A 229 -18.55 -4.09 -5.41
CA GLU A 229 -19.96 -4.09 -5.78
C GLU A 229 -20.17 -2.92 -6.75
N MET A 230 -20.46 -3.23 -8.02
CA MET A 230 -21.25 -2.29 -8.79
C MET A 230 -22.50 -2.06 -7.95
N LYS A 231 -22.81 -0.81 -7.61
CA LYS A 231 -24.20 -0.42 -7.37
C LYS A 231 -24.96 -0.57 -8.69
N LYS A 232 -25.04 -1.79 -9.23
CA LYS A 232 -26.26 -2.25 -9.87
C LYS A 232 -27.26 -2.26 -8.73
N SER A 233 -28.30 -1.46 -8.88
CA SER A 233 -29.55 -1.59 -8.13
C SER A 233 -29.79 -3.07 -7.86
N LYS A 234 -29.55 -3.49 -6.61
CA LYS A 234 -30.08 -4.74 -6.06
C LYS A 234 -31.57 -4.50 -5.79
N GLU A 235 -32.28 -4.23 -6.86
CA GLU A 235 -33.66 -4.63 -7.07
C GLU A 235 -33.55 -5.90 -7.90
N GLU A 236 -33.12 -6.98 -7.26
CA GLU A 236 -33.58 -8.31 -7.65
C GLU A 236 -34.94 -8.40 -6.94
N GLN A 237 -36.01 -7.93 -7.60
CA GLN A 237 -36.94 -8.78 -8.34
C GLN A 237 -37.42 -9.96 -7.49
N ASP A 238 -38.08 -9.65 -6.37
CA ASP A 238 -39.16 -10.49 -5.89
C ASP A 238 -40.30 -10.38 -6.91
N PRO A 239 -40.71 -11.45 -7.59
CA PRO A 239 -41.80 -11.41 -8.58
C PRO A 239 -43.13 -10.93 -7.97
N GLU A 240 -43.25 -11.01 -6.65
CA GLU A 240 -44.40 -10.54 -5.87
C GLU A 240 -44.40 -9.00 -5.69
N LEU A 241 -43.22 -8.39 -5.57
CA LEU A 241 -43.08 -6.94 -5.41
C LEU A 241 -43.24 -6.21 -6.75
N GLU A 242 -42.81 -6.84 -7.86
CA GLU A 242 -43.05 -6.34 -9.21
C GLU A 242 -44.55 -6.39 -9.58
N ALA A 243 -45.26 -7.45 -9.19
CA ALA A 243 -46.72 -7.53 -9.33
C ALA A 243 -47.44 -6.48 -8.47
N LEU A 244 -46.91 -6.17 -7.29
CA LEU A 244 -47.44 -5.13 -6.42
C LEU A 244 -47.19 -3.71 -6.96
N MET A 245 -46.03 -3.46 -7.56
CA MET A 245 -45.74 -2.17 -8.19
C MET A 245 -46.48 -1.98 -9.51
N ARG A 246 -46.70 -3.03 -10.31
CA ARG A 246 -47.59 -2.97 -11.48
C ARG A 246 -49.05 -2.69 -11.11
N SER A 247 -49.50 -3.14 -9.96
CA SER A 247 -50.87 -2.87 -9.49
C SER A 247 -51.04 -1.50 -8.82
N HIS A 248 -49.95 -0.83 -8.43
CA HIS A 248 -49.99 0.40 -7.64
C HIS A 248 -49.19 1.57 -8.26
N GLY A 249 -48.53 1.36 -9.41
CA GLY A 249 -47.87 2.41 -10.19
C GLY A 249 -48.93 3.20 -10.97
N THR A 250 -48.85 4.52 -10.89
CA THR A 250 -49.77 5.46 -11.56
C THR A 250 -49.90 5.14 -13.05
N SER A 251 -51.11 4.77 -13.48
CA SER A 251 -51.46 4.30 -14.83
C SER A 251 -50.83 5.13 -15.94
N ALA A 252 -50.86 6.45 -15.81
CA ALA A 252 -50.35 7.38 -16.84
C ALA A 252 -48.88 7.16 -17.27
N MET A 253 -48.00 6.67 -16.39
CA MET A 253 -46.60 6.43 -16.78
C MET A 253 -46.42 5.09 -17.50
N VAL A 254 -47.23 4.08 -17.12
CA VAL A 254 -47.21 2.76 -17.75
C VAL A 254 -47.90 2.82 -19.11
N ASP A 255 -49.00 3.58 -19.22
CA ASP A 255 -49.73 3.78 -20.48
C ASP A 255 -48.87 4.57 -21.48
N ALA A 256 -48.10 5.56 -21.01
CA ALA A 256 -47.15 6.28 -21.84
C ALA A 256 -45.98 5.40 -22.34
N GLU A 257 -45.46 4.50 -21.49
CA GLU A 257 -44.41 3.57 -21.90
C GLU A 257 -44.93 2.54 -22.91
N GLN A 258 -46.15 2.04 -22.72
CA GLN A 258 -46.80 1.10 -23.65
C GLN A 258 -47.09 1.76 -25.00
N ALA A 259 -47.63 2.99 -25.02
CA ALA A 259 -47.87 3.73 -26.25
C ALA A 259 -46.57 4.00 -27.04
N VAL A 260 -45.46 4.29 -26.35
CA VAL A 260 -44.15 4.47 -27.00
C VAL A 260 -43.63 3.16 -27.57
N GLU A 261 -43.76 2.05 -26.85
CA GLU A 261 -43.36 0.73 -27.36
C GLU A 261 -44.21 0.26 -28.55
N GLU A 262 -45.51 0.56 -28.56
CA GLU A 262 -46.40 0.23 -29.67
C GLU A 262 -46.09 1.08 -30.91
N ALA A 263 -45.87 2.38 -30.76
CA ALA A 263 -45.47 3.26 -31.86
C ALA A 263 -44.14 2.83 -32.51
N VAL A 264 -43.18 2.35 -31.71
CA VAL A 264 -41.92 1.80 -32.24
C VAL A 264 -42.17 0.53 -33.05
N LYS A 265 -43.04 -0.38 -32.58
CA LYS A 265 -43.38 -1.62 -33.30
C LYS A 265 -44.13 -1.34 -34.60
N GLU A 266 -45.04 -0.37 -34.61
CA GLU A 266 -45.74 0.05 -35.83
C GLU A 266 -44.77 0.66 -36.84
N ALA A 267 -43.86 1.52 -36.40
CA ALA A 267 -42.82 2.08 -37.25
C ALA A 267 -41.88 0.99 -37.82
N GLU A 268 -41.50 0.00 -37.02
CA GLU A 268 -40.71 -1.16 -37.48
C GLU A 268 -41.48 -1.98 -38.54
N TYR A 269 -42.77 -2.22 -38.33
CA TYR A 269 -43.60 -2.96 -39.27
C TYR A 269 -43.79 -2.19 -40.59
N GLU A 270 -43.98 -0.88 -40.52
CA GLU A 270 -44.10 -0.01 -41.69
C GLU A 270 -42.78 0.05 -42.49
N MET A 271 -41.63 0.11 -41.80
CA MET A 271 -40.32 0.01 -42.46
C MET A 271 -40.11 -1.35 -43.13
N MET A 272 -40.53 -2.44 -42.49
CA MET A 272 -40.46 -3.78 -43.08
C MET A 272 -41.37 -3.92 -44.31
N ALA A 273 -42.56 -3.30 -44.29
CA ALA A 273 -43.47 -3.27 -45.42
C ALA A 273 -42.93 -2.44 -46.60
N ALA A 274 -42.29 -1.29 -46.32
CA ALA A 274 -41.64 -0.45 -47.32
C ALA A 274 -40.41 -1.12 -47.96
N GLU A 275 -39.67 -1.92 -47.19
CA GLU A 275 -38.61 -2.77 -47.72
C GLU A 275 -39.17 -3.83 -48.67
N ALA A 276 -40.26 -4.50 -48.29
CA ALA A 276 -40.93 -5.51 -49.11
C ALA A 276 -41.54 -4.96 -50.41
N ALA A 277 -41.99 -3.70 -50.41
CA ALA A 277 -42.46 -2.99 -51.61
C ALA A 277 -41.32 -2.54 -52.55
N GLY A 278 -40.05 -2.63 -52.10
CA GLY A 278 -38.87 -2.29 -52.89
C GLY A 278 -38.56 -0.80 -52.97
N ASP A 279 -39.15 0.00 -52.08
CA ASP A 279 -38.94 1.46 -52.02
C ASP A 279 -37.63 1.84 -51.32
N ILE A 280 -37.07 0.94 -50.52
CA ILE A 280 -35.77 1.10 -49.85
C ILE A 280 -34.67 0.51 -50.72
N LYS A 281 -33.99 1.36 -51.50
CA LYS A 281 -32.90 0.92 -52.40
C LYS A 281 -31.50 1.23 -51.87
N ASN A 282 -31.36 2.24 -51.01
CA ASN A 282 -30.09 2.69 -50.45
C ASN A 282 -30.27 3.18 -49.01
N MET A 283 -29.20 3.16 -48.20
CA MET A 283 -29.24 3.61 -46.79
C MET A 283 -29.73 5.07 -46.62
N SER A 284 -29.53 5.92 -47.64
CA SER A 284 -30.04 7.30 -47.60
C SER A 284 -31.56 7.38 -47.76
N SER A 285 -32.20 6.46 -48.48
CA SER A 285 -33.67 6.44 -48.62
C SER A 285 -34.33 5.84 -47.38
N GLU A 286 -33.65 4.87 -46.74
CA GLU A 286 -34.05 4.29 -45.45
C GLU A 286 -34.08 5.36 -44.35
N ALA A 287 -33.01 6.16 -44.23
CA ALA A 287 -32.93 7.24 -43.25
C ALA A 287 -34.02 8.30 -43.44
N SER A 288 -34.34 8.67 -44.67
CA SER A 288 -35.41 9.65 -44.95
C SER A 288 -36.80 9.11 -44.67
N LEU A 289 -37.03 7.81 -44.87
CA LEU A 289 -38.32 7.19 -44.57
C LEU A 289 -38.50 7.06 -43.06
N ALA A 290 -37.47 6.61 -42.33
CA ALA A 290 -37.48 6.55 -40.87
C ALA A 290 -37.69 7.93 -40.22
N GLU A 291 -37.06 8.97 -40.76
CA GLU A 291 -37.25 10.34 -40.26
C GLU A 291 -38.67 10.86 -40.53
N ASN A 292 -39.27 10.49 -41.66
CA ASN A 292 -40.64 10.88 -41.97
C ASN A 292 -41.65 10.12 -41.12
N THR A 293 -41.53 8.80 -40.95
CA THR A 293 -42.49 8.02 -40.14
C THR A 293 -42.50 8.49 -38.68
N LEU A 294 -41.33 8.72 -38.09
CA LEU A 294 -41.20 9.23 -36.72
C LEU A 294 -41.75 10.64 -36.53
N ARG A 295 -41.77 11.48 -37.57
CA ARG A 295 -42.31 12.85 -37.51
C ARG A 295 -43.83 12.91 -37.57
N HIS A 296 -44.50 11.86 -38.04
CA HIS A 296 -45.97 11.83 -38.15
C HIS A 296 -46.64 11.14 -36.96
N VAL A 297 -45.86 10.68 -35.96
CA VAL A 297 -46.40 10.12 -34.72
C VAL A 297 -46.81 11.28 -33.81
N GLU A 298 -48.08 11.67 -33.90
CA GLU A 298 -48.74 12.56 -32.94
C GLU A 298 -49.42 11.69 -31.87
N ILE A 299 -49.10 11.94 -30.60
CA ILE A 299 -49.71 11.22 -29.47
C ILE A 299 -51.10 11.82 -29.27
N GLU A 300 -52.11 11.21 -29.86
CA GLU A 300 -53.51 11.56 -29.61
C GLU A 300 -53.96 10.85 -28.33
N GLU A 301 -54.34 11.63 -27.32
CA GLU A 301 -54.88 11.11 -26.06
C GLU A 301 -56.27 10.54 -26.33
N VAL A 302 -56.37 9.22 -26.56
CA VAL A 302 -57.65 8.52 -26.66
C VAL A 302 -58.17 8.30 -25.25
N GLU A 303 -59.09 9.17 -24.82
CA GLU A 303 -59.89 8.95 -23.62
C GLU A 303 -60.85 7.78 -23.89
N ASP A 304 -60.47 6.58 -23.44
CA ASP A 304 -61.36 5.41 -23.48
C ASP A 304 -62.57 5.67 -22.56
N GLU A 305 -63.69 6.09 -23.16
CA GLU A 305 -65.02 5.98 -22.57
C GLU A 305 -65.44 4.51 -22.48
N ASP A 306 -65.89 4.13 -21.28
CA ASP A 306 -66.61 2.89 -20.91
C ASP A 306 -65.81 1.58 -20.79
N MET A 307 -65.44 1.21 -19.54
CA MET A 307 -65.85 -0.04 -18.86
C MET A 307 -65.59 -0.03 -17.35
#